data_AF-A0A8S9LMK3-F1
#
_entry.id   AF-A0A8S9LMK3-F1
#
_cell.length_a   1.000
_cell.length_b   1.000
_cell.length_c   1.000
_cell.angle_alpha   90.00
_cell.angle_beta   90.00
_cell.angle_gamma   90.00
#
_symmetry.space_group_name_H-M   'P 1'
#
loop_
_entity.id
_entity.type
_entity.pdbx_description
1 polymer ?
#
loop_
_entity_poly.entity_id
_entity_poly.type
_entity_poly.pdbx_seq_one_letter_code
_entity_poly.pdbx_strand_id
1 'polypeptide(L)'
;MKKIIGLDTERSHQSSGDKKATALLQLCDGDNCLIVQLPCGVRVSSLFNFLNLPDFTFVGIGIQNTLRKLESEFGLTCKNAVEVKPSSPIFDDWGNYLLNKDQIQLAAWNAHFAFRIGNLLLDALDYYP
;
A
#
# COMPACT_ATOMS: atom_id res chain seq x y z
N MET A 1 -12.63 -9.63 -18.22
CA MET A 1 -12.92 -8.96 -16.93
C MET A 1 -11.61 -8.34 -16.46
N LYS A 2 -11.57 -7.05 -16.11
CA LYS A 2 -10.32 -6.43 -15.62
C LYS A 2 -10.02 -6.96 -14.22
N LYS A 3 -8.77 -7.36 -13.97
CA LYS A 3 -8.31 -7.82 -12.65
C LYS A 3 -7.83 -6.63 -11.83
N ILE A 4 -8.27 -6.54 -10.57
CA ILE A 4 -7.86 -5.48 -9.64
C ILE A 4 -6.74 -6.01 -8.75
N ILE A 5 -5.65 -5.25 -8.62
CA ILE A 5 -4.51 -5.59 -7.78
C ILE A 5 -4.20 -4.41 -6.86
N GLY A 6 -4.22 -4.62 -5.54
CA GLY A 6 -3.71 -3.66 -4.58
C GLY A 6 -2.20 -3.50 -4.73
N LEU A 7 -1.71 -2.26 -4.73
CA LEU A 7 -0.29 -1.92 -4.83
C LEU A 7 0.10 -0.96 -3.72
N ASP A 8 1.15 -1.33 -2.98
CA ASP A 8 1.77 -0.45 -2.00
C ASP A 8 3.30 -0.59 -2.00
N THR A 9 4.01 0.35 -1.35
CA THR A 9 5.46 0.27 -1.20
C THR A 9 5.94 0.73 0.17
N GLU A 10 7.03 0.12 0.64
CA GLU A 10 7.70 0.52 1.89
C GLU A 10 9.11 1.04 1.64
N ARG A 11 9.57 1.97 2.48
CA ARG A 11 10.88 2.61 2.35
C ARG A 11 11.86 2.14 3.41
N SER A 12 13.12 1.97 3.01
CA SER A 12 14.24 1.79 3.94
C SER A 12 14.64 3.11 4.58
N HIS A 13 14.95 3.07 5.88
CA HIS A 13 15.67 4.12 6.59
C HIS A 13 17.17 3.80 6.53
N GLN A 14 17.91 4.46 5.63
CA GLN A 14 19.37 4.35 5.62
C GLN A 14 19.97 5.39 6.56
N SER A 15 20.85 4.94 7.46
CA SER A 15 21.45 5.73 8.55
C SER A 15 22.48 6.78 8.09
N SER A 16 22.78 6.86 6.79
CA SER A 16 23.80 7.76 6.25
C SER A 16 23.33 8.41 4.94
N GLY A 17 22.79 9.63 5.05
CA GLY A 17 22.60 10.58 3.94
C GLY A 17 21.22 10.54 3.25
N ASP A 18 20.25 11.29 3.78
CA ASP A 18 19.03 11.91 3.20
C ASP A 18 18.18 11.23 2.10
N LYS A 19 18.53 10.07 1.56
CA LYS A 19 17.77 9.37 0.54
C LYS A 19 17.16 8.11 1.14
N LYS A 20 15.95 8.24 1.69
CA LYS A 20 15.05 7.08 1.85
C LYS A 20 14.90 6.45 0.46
N ALA A 21 14.99 5.13 0.34
CA ALA A 21 14.77 4.42 -0.93
C ALA A 21 13.66 3.39 -0.75
N THR A 22 12.84 3.18 -1.77
CA THR A 22 11.84 2.10 -1.75
C THR A 22 12.57 0.77 -1.62
N ALA A 23 12.12 -0.06 -0.68
CA ALA A 23 12.75 -1.34 -0.36
C ALA A 23 11.82 -2.51 -0.70
N LEU A 24 10.51 -2.33 -0.52
CA LEU A 24 9.51 -3.36 -0.78
C LEU A 24 8.44 -2.83 -1.73
N LEU A 25 7.96 -3.71 -2.59
CA LEU A 25 6.71 -3.59 -3.33
C LEU A 25 5.78 -4.70 -2.87
N GLN A 26 4.56 -4.32 -2.50
CA GLN A 26 3.50 -5.24 -2.14
C GLN A 26 2.43 -5.25 -3.23
N LEU A 27 2.00 -6.45 -3.62
CA LEU A 27 0.91 -6.67 -4.56
C LEU A 27 -0.10 -7.62 -3.92
N CYS A 28 -1.39 -7.32 -4.02
CA CYS A 28 -2.44 -8.16 -3.45
C CYS A 28 -3.62 -8.31 -4.41
N ASP A 29 -4.11 -9.52 -4.65
CA ASP A 29 -5.29 -9.77 -5.48
C ASP A 29 -6.60 -9.94 -4.69
N GLY A 30 -6.51 -9.79 -3.36
CA GLY A 30 -7.61 -9.96 -2.41
C GLY A 30 -7.38 -11.14 -1.48
N ASP A 31 -6.90 -12.26 -2.01
CA ASP A 31 -6.69 -13.51 -1.26
C ASP A 31 -5.20 -13.80 -1.04
N ASN A 32 -4.33 -13.33 -1.93
CA ASN A 32 -2.90 -13.60 -1.90
C ASN A 32 -2.10 -12.30 -1.99
N CYS A 33 -1.08 -12.20 -1.14
CA CYS A 33 -0.12 -11.11 -1.16
C CYS A 33 1.23 -11.60 -1.67
N LEU A 34 1.81 -10.86 -2.63
CA LEU A 34 3.19 -11.00 -3.06
C LEU A 34 4.00 -9.82 -2.52
N ILE A 35 5.04 -10.11 -1.75
CA ILE A 35 5.99 -9.12 -1.26
C ILE A 35 7.30 -9.28 -2.05
N VAL A 36 7.69 -8.23 -2.75
CA VAL A 36 8.90 -8.20 -3.58
C VAL A 36 9.89 -7.23 -2.96
N GLN A 37 11.05 -7.74 -2.54
CA GLN A 37 12.18 -6.89 -2.19
C GLN A 37 12.81 -6.32 -3.45
N LEU A 38 12.86 -5.00 -3.56
CA LEU A 38 13.37 -4.32 -4.75
C LEU A 38 14.88 -4.07 -4.62
N PRO A 39 15.72 -4.71 -5.44
CA PRO A 39 17.16 -4.41 -5.47
C PRO A 39 17.42 -3.00 -5.99
N CYS A 40 18.20 -2.21 -5.25
CA CYS A 40 18.52 -0.82 -5.59
C CYS A 40 19.08 -0.71 -7.03
N GLY A 41 18.46 0.13 -7.85
CA GLY A 41 18.94 0.45 -9.21
C GLY A 41 18.80 -0.68 -10.25
N VAL A 42 18.17 -1.80 -9.91
CA VAL A 42 17.97 -2.92 -10.86
C VAL A 42 16.51 -3.02 -11.25
N ARG A 43 16.24 -2.86 -12.55
CA ARG A 43 14.89 -3.06 -13.09
C ARG A 43 14.60 -4.55 -13.24
N VAL A 44 13.53 -5.01 -12.60
CA VAL A 44 13.03 -6.38 -12.72
C VAL A 44 12.08 -6.48 -13.93
N SER A 45 12.56 -7.03 -15.05
CA SER A 45 11.80 -7.04 -16.32
C SER A 45 10.45 -7.76 -16.24
N SER A 46 10.34 -8.87 -15.51
CA SER A 46 9.08 -9.58 -15.31
C SER A 46 8.05 -8.71 -14.59
N LEU A 47 8.48 -7.97 -13.57
CA LEU A 47 7.65 -7.03 -12.82
C LEU A 47 7.22 -5.85 -13.70
N PHE A 48 8.14 -5.28 -14.48
CA PHE A 48 7.82 -4.23 -15.46
C PHE A 48 6.73 -4.68 -16.43
N ASN A 49 6.89 -5.88 -17.00
CA ASN A 49 5.92 -6.43 -17.94
C ASN A 49 4.55 -6.62 -17.27
N PHE A 50 4.53 -7.16 -16.06
CA PHE A 50 3.30 -7.39 -15.29
C PHE A 50 2.54 -6.09 -14.98
N LEU A 51 3.22 -5.06 -14.47
CA LEU A 51 2.65 -3.75 -14.16
C LEU A 51 2.08 -3.04 -15.42
N ASN A 52 2.50 -3.48 -16.61
CA ASN A 52 2.06 -2.91 -17.89
C ASN A 52 1.08 -3.80 -18.67
N LEU A 53 0.62 -4.92 -18.11
CA LEU A 53 -0.42 -5.73 -18.75
C LEU A 53 -1.76 -4.97 -18.78
N PRO A 54 -2.41 -4.88 -19.95
CA PRO A 54 -3.62 -4.04 -20.12
C PRO A 54 -4.86 -4.57 -19.38
N ASP A 55 -4.87 -5.85 -19.01
CA ASP A 55 -6.01 -6.50 -18.36
C ASP A 55 -6.02 -6.33 -16.84
N PHE A 56 -4.98 -5.73 -16.28
CA PHE A 56 -4.83 -5.47 -14.85
C PHE A 56 -5.07 -3.98 -14.55
N THR A 57 -5.59 -3.69 -13.37
CA THR A 57 -5.74 -2.34 -12.83
C THR A 57 -5.18 -2.34 -11.41
N PHE A 58 -4.19 -1.48 -11.18
CA PHE A 58 -3.51 -1.37 -9.91
C PHE A 58 -4.16 -0.25 -9.08
N VAL A 59 -4.44 -0.54 -7.82
CA VAL A 59 -5.18 0.35 -6.92
C VAL A 59 -4.40 0.58 -5.64
N GLY A 60 -4.41 1.79 -5.11
CA GLY A 60 -3.70 2.14 -3.88
C GLY A 60 -3.99 3.57 -3.45
N ILE A 61 -3.71 3.87 -2.18
CA ILE A 61 -3.81 5.22 -1.60
C ILE A 61 -2.50 5.95 -1.88
N GLY A 62 -2.57 7.15 -2.43
CA GLY A 62 -1.40 7.91 -2.87
C GLY A 62 -0.63 7.23 -4.00
N ILE A 63 -1.29 6.38 -4.80
CA ILE A 63 -0.63 5.52 -5.79
C ILE A 63 0.18 6.32 -6.80
N GLN A 64 -0.26 7.54 -7.14
CA GLN A 64 0.49 8.41 -8.06
C GLN A 64 1.87 8.81 -7.52
N ASN A 65 1.99 8.99 -6.20
CA ASN A 65 3.27 9.24 -5.55
C ASN A 65 4.13 7.98 -5.53
N THR A 66 3.51 6.83 -5.27
CA THR A 66 4.16 5.52 -5.29
C THR A 66 4.74 5.19 -6.67
N LEU A 67 3.99 5.41 -7.74
CA LEU A 67 4.44 5.14 -9.10
C LEU A 67 5.58 6.07 -9.55
N ARG A 68 5.53 7.36 -9.21
CA ARG A 68 6.64 8.28 -9.49
C ARG A 68 7.95 7.80 -8.85
N LYS A 69 7.88 7.29 -7.61
CA LYS A 69 9.05 6.73 -6.92
C LYS A 69 9.54 5.47 -7.63
N LEU A 70 8.66 4.52 -7.93
CA LEU A 70 9.00 3.28 -8.64
C LEU A 70 9.64 3.53 -10.02
N GLU A 71 9.14 4.52 -10.76
CA GLU A 71 9.72 4.92 -12.04
C GLU A 71 11.10 5.54 -11.85
N SER A 72 11.23 6.51 -10.93
CA SER A 72 12.51 7.21 -10.70
C SER A 72 13.61 6.32 -10.10
N GLU A 73 13.25 5.36 -9.26
CA GLU A 73 14.18 4.52 -8.51
C GLU A 73 14.48 3.18 -9.23
N PHE A 74 13.54 2.65 -10.04
CA PHE A 74 13.67 1.31 -10.66
C PHE A 74 13.28 1.26 -12.15
N GLY A 75 12.82 2.37 -12.74
CA GLY A 75 12.31 2.38 -14.11
C GLY A 75 11.04 1.53 -14.29
N LEU A 76 10.27 1.33 -13.21
CA LEU A 76 9.02 0.59 -13.22
C LEU A 76 7.84 1.54 -13.42
N THR A 77 7.20 1.43 -14.58
CA THR A 77 5.94 2.13 -14.87
C THR A 77 4.76 1.21 -14.68
N CYS A 78 3.55 1.77 -14.58
CA CYS A 78 2.31 1.02 -14.48
C CYS A 78 1.30 1.57 -15.49
N LYS A 79 0.74 0.69 -16.33
CA LYS A 79 -0.11 1.09 -17.45
C LYS A 79 -1.49 1.56 -16.98
N ASN A 80 -2.05 0.89 -15.98
CA ASN A 80 -3.40 1.13 -15.49
C ASN A 80 -3.35 1.27 -13.97
N ALA A 81 -3.40 2.50 -13.47
CA ALA A 81 -3.42 2.78 -12.05
C ALA A 81 -4.62 3.66 -11.70
N VAL A 82 -5.31 3.32 -10.61
CA VAL A 82 -6.44 4.09 -10.09
C VAL A 82 -6.10 4.48 -8.66
N GLU A 83 -6.05 5.78 -8.44
CA GLU A 83 -5.98 6.36 -7.10
C GLU A 83 -7.25 5.98 -6.35
N VAL A 84 -7.09 5.16 -5.30
CA VAL A 84 -8.17 4.95 -4.36
C VAL A 84 -8.15 6.16 -3.45
N LYS A 85 -9.07 7.07 -3.70
CA LYS A 85 -9.40 8.07 -2.70
C LYS A 85 -10.23 7.36 -1.64
N PRO A 86 -9.79 7.31 -0.36
CA PRO A 86 -10.70 6.98 0.72
C PRO A 86 -12.04 7.67 0.51
N SER A 87 -13.10 6.88 0.40
CA SER A 87 -14.45 7.41 0.33
C SER A 87 -14.75 8.08 1.67
N SER A 88 -14.92 9.40 1.64
CA SER A 88 -15.55 10.27 2.65
C SER A 88 -14.82 10.57 3.97
N PRO A 89 -14.82 9.75 5.04
CA PRO A 89 -14.55 10.30 6.37
C PRO A 89 -13.08 10.40 6.77
N ILE A 90 -12.13 9.72 6.10
CA ILE A 90 -10.70 9.82 6.46
C ILE A 90 -10.18 11.26 6.32
N PHE A 91 -10.71 12.01 5.35
CA PHE A 91 -10.32 13.40 5.09
C PHE A 91 -11.36 14.43 5.54
N ASP A 92 -12.43 14.00 6.21
CA ASP A 92 -13.40 14.92 6.80
C ASP A 92 -12.78 15.66 8.00
N ASP A 93 -13.40 16.76 8.42
CA ASP A 93 -12.99 17.49 9.62
C ASP A 93 -13.35 16.69 10.89
N TRP A 94 -12.35 16.03 11.48
CA TRP A 94 -12.46 15.31 12.75
C TRP A 94 -12.41 16.22 13.99
N GLY A 95 -12.13 17.51 13.81
CA GLY A 95 -12.24 18.52 14.87
C GLY A 95 -13.67 19.03 15.07
N ASN A 96 -14.61 18.64 14.20
CA ASN A 96 -16.00 19.04 14.30
C ASN A 96 -16.68 18.43 15.54
N TYR A 97 -17.51 19.24 16.22
CA TYR A 97 -18.25 18.81 17.41
C TYR A 97 -19.26 17.69 17.11
N LEU A 98 -19.86 17.69 15.91
CA LEU A 98 -20.80 16.65 15.48
C LEU A 98 -20.19 15.84 14.35
N LEU A 99 -19.87 14.57 14.65
CA LEU A 99 -19.42 13.62 13.65
C LEU A 99 -20.61 13.05 12.88
N ASN A 100 -20.43 12.86 11.57
CA ASN A 100 -21.42 12.17 10.75
C ASN A 100 -21.36 10.65 10.97
N LYS A 101 -22.37 9.93 10.46
CA LYS A 101 -22.47 8.48 10.62
C LYS A 101 -21.25 7.73 10.06
N ASP A 102 -20.72 8.18 8.94
CA ASP A 102 -19.60 7.52 8.26
C ASP A 102 -18.30 7.72 9.06
N GLN A 103 -18.09 8.89 9.67
CA GLN A 103 -16.98 9.15 10.60
C GLN A 103 -17.08 8.25 11.84
N ILE A 104 -18.24 8.16 12.47
CA ILE A 104 -18.44 7.30 13.65
C ILE A 104 -18.16 5.83 13.30
N GLN A 105 -18.70 5.36 12.16
CA GLN A 105 -18.45 4.00 11.69
C GLN A 105 -16.97 3.76 11.42
N LEU A 106 -16.30 4.65 10.68
CA LEU A 106 -14.87 4.51 10.38
C LEU A 106 -14.03 4.46 11.67
N ALA A 107 -14.29 5.33 12.64
CA ALA A 107 -13.56 5.32 13.91
C ALA A 107 -13.73 3.99 14.67
N ALA A 108 -14.95 3.46 14.71
CA ALA A 108 -15.23 2.17 15.34
C ALA A 108 -14.54 1.01 14.63
N TRP A 109 -14.58 0.97 13.29
CA TRP A 109 -13.91 -0.06 12.50
C TRP A 109 -12.39 -0.01 12.65
N ASN A 110 -11.78 1.19 12.63
CA ASN A 110 -10.33 1.34 12.83
C ASN A 110 -9.88 0.79 14.19
N ALA A 111 -10.60 1.14 15.26
CA ALA A 111 -10.30 0.62 16.60
C ALA A 111 -10.48 -0.91 16.67
N HIS A 112 -11.54 -1.44 16.06
CA HIS A 112 -11.77 -2.89 16.01
C HIS A 112 -10.66 -3.62 15.22
N PHE A 113 -10.28 -3.11 14.05
CA PHE A 113 -9.19 -3.69 13.27
C PHE A 113 -7.87 -3.66 14.04
N ALA A 114 -7.54 -2.56 14.71
CA ALA A 114 -6.34 -2.47 15.53
C ALA A 114 -6.32 -3.53 16.65
N PHE A 115 -7.45 -3.75 17.35
CA PHE A 115 -7.57 -4.82 18.35
C PHE A 115 -7.36 -6.21 17.72
N ARG A 116 -8.01 -6.49 16.60
CA ARG A 116 -7.92 -7.79 15.92
C ARG A 116 -6.51 -8.10 15.44
N ILE A 117 -5.88 -7.14 14.77
CA ILE A 117 -4.50 -7.26 14.31
C ILE A 117 -3.55 -7.35 15.50
N GLY A 118 -3.77 -6.56 16.54
CA GLY A 118 -2.96 -6.60 17.77
C GLY A 118 -2.94 -7.99 18.41
N ASN A 119 -4.09 -8.64 18.57
CA ASN A 119 -4.13 -10.01 19.12
C ASN A 119 -3.39 -11.01 18.23
N LEU A 120 -3.59 -10.95 16.90
CA LEU A 120 -2.86 -11.84 15.98
C LEU A 120 -1.34 -11.66 16.06
N LEU A 121 -0.87 -10.42 16.22
CA LEU A 121 0.55 -10.13 16.36
C LEU A 121 1.11 -10.59 17.71
N LEU A 122 0.37 -10.39 18.79
CA LEU A 122 0.78 -10.87 20.12
C LEU A 122 0.86 -12.40 20.15
N ASP A 123 -0.15 -13.10 19.62
CA ASP A 123 -0.14 -14.55 19.51
C ASP A 123 1.05 -15.07 18.68
N ALA A 124 1.39 -14.37 17.58
CA ALA A 124 2.52 -14.73 16.73
C ALA A 124 3.88 -14.49 17.40
N LEU A 125 3.99 -13.47 18.26
CA LEU A 125 5.21 -13.19 19.04
C LEU A 125 5.40 -14.21 20.16
N ASP A 126 4.32 -14.64 20.82
CA ASP A 126 4.38 -15.66 21.86
C ASP A 126 4.73 -17.06 21.30
N TYR A 127 4.57 -17.27 19.98
CA TYR A 127 4.90 -18.54 19.32
C TYR A 127 6.39 -18.71 19.01
N TYR A 128 7.20 -17.64 19.02
CA TYR A 128 8.64 -17.70 18.80
C TYR A 128 9.41 -17.32 20.09
N PRO A 129 9.79 -18.30 20.93
CA PRO A 129 10.62 -18.08 22.13
C PRO A 129 12.07 -17.70 21.82
#